data_AF-A0A173WHE8-F1
#
_entry.id   AF-A0A173WHE8-F1
#
_cell.length_a   1.000
_cell.length_b   1.000
_cell.length_c   1.000
_cell.angle_alpha   90.00
_cell.angle_beta   90.00
_cell.angle_gamma   90.00
#
_symmetry.space_group_name_H-M   'P 1'
#
loop_
_entity.id
_entity.type
_entity.pdbx_description
1 polymer ?
#
loop_
_entity_poly.entity_id
_entity_poly.type
_entity_poly.pdbx_seq_one_letter_code
_entity_poly.pdbx_strand_id
1 'polypeptide(L)' 'MNENIDIDTTFVPDDSASHSWTERDSELVEEYAAQLMAMSI' A
#
# COMPACT_ATOMS: atom_id res chain seq x y z
N MET A 1 -20.45 -30.27 24.98
CA MET A 1 -19.46 -30.19 23.89
C MET A 1 -19.13 -28.71 23.77
N ASN A 2 -17.96 -28.30 24.26
CA ASN A 2 -17.49 -26.92 24.14
C ASN A 2 -16.59 -26.90 22.92
N GLU A 3 -17.19 -26.56 21.78
CA GLU A 3 -16.52 -26.38 20.51
C GLU A 3 -15.63 -25.14 20.61
N ASN A 4 -14.39 -25.39 21.03
CA ASN A 4 -13.32 -24.42 21.00
C ASN A 4 -13.06 -24.12 19.52
N ILE A 5 -13.65 -23.04 19.01
CA ILE A 5 -13.40 -22.58 17.64
C ILE A 5 -11.95 -22.09 17.63
N ASP A 6 -11.03 -22.97 17.21
CA ASP A 6 -9.68 -22.60 16.82
C ASP A 6 -9.80 -21.69 15.59
N ILE A 7 -9.77 -20.38 15.86
CA ILE A 7 -9.71 -19.36 14.81
C ILE A 7 -8.29 -19.45 14.24
N ASP A 8 -8.14 -20.22 13.18
CA ASP A 8 -6.90 -20.33 12.41
C ASP A 8 -6.59 -18.94 11.83
N THR A 9 -5.81 -18.17 12.58
CA THR A 9 -5.48 -16.78 12.28
C THR A 9 -4.29 -16.68 11.33
N THR A 10 -4.16 -17.61 10.38
CA THR A 10 -3.16 -17.53 9.32
C THR A 10 -3.60 -16.54 8.23
N PHE A 11 -4.05 -15.34 8.63
CA PHE A 11 -4.01 -14.18 7.75
C PHE A 11 -2.54 -13.76 7.63
N VAL A 12 -1.78 -14.55 6.88
CA VAL A 12 -0.51 -14.07 6.33
C VAL A 12 -0.94 -13.10 5.24
N PRO A 13 -0.75 -11.77 5.40
CA PRO A 13 -1.00 -10.87 4.29
C PRO A 13 -0.12 -11.35 3.15
N ASP A 14 -0.75 -11.66 2.03
CA ASP A 14 -0.07 -12.03 0.81
C ASP A 14 0.86 -10.86 0.44
N ASP A 15 2.16 -11.03 0.73
CA ASP A 15 3.20 -10.01 0.52
C ASP A 15 3.42 -9.74 -0.98
N SER A 16 2.67 -10.41 -1.86
CA SER A 16 2.63 -10.13 -3.29
C SER A 16 2.11 -8.73 -3.62
N ALA A 17 1.45 -8.04 -2.67
CA ALA A 17 1.10 -6.62 -2.78
C ALA A 17 2.20 -5.67 -2.29
N SER A 18 3.38 -6.18 -1.93
CA SER A 18 4.56 -5.39 -1.54
C SER A 18 5.14 -4.69 -2.76
N HIS A 19 4.60 -3.52 -3.09
CA HIS A 19 5.17 -2.65 -4.10
C HIS A 19 6.43 -2.00 -3.54
N SER A 20 7.59 -2.43 -4.03
CA SER A 20 8.86 -1.78 -3.72
C SER A 20 8.92 -0.44 -4.44
N TRP A 21 9.17 0.64 -3.70
CA TRP A 21 9.38 1.96 -4.29
C TRP A 21 10.57 1.92 -5.26
N THR A 22 10.28 2.21 -6.52
CA THR A 22 11.29 2.39 -7.56
C THR A 22 11.55 3.88 -7.77
N GLU A 23 12.68 4.21 -8.42
CA GLU A 23 13.02 5.59 -8.75
C GLU A 23 11.91 6.31 -9.54
N ARG A 24 11.18 5.56 -10.38
CA ARG A 24 10.03 6.06 -11.13
C ARG A 24 8.83 6.40 -10.24
N ASP A 25 8.63 5.67 -9.16
CA ASP A 25 7.58 6.00 -8.19
C ASP A 25 7.90 7.33 -7.49
N SER A 26 9.18 7.61 -7.22
CA SER A 26 9.62 8.90 -6.69
C SER A 26 9.37 10.05 -7.67
N GLU A 27 9.73 9.89 -8.94
CA GLU A 27 9.49 10.89 -9.99
C GLU A 27 8.00 11.23 -10.14
N LEU A 28 7.12 10.22 -10.10
CA LEU A 28 5.67 10.40 -10.18
C LEU A 28 5.09 11.18 -9.00
N VAL A 29 5.61 10.96 -7.79
CA VAL A 29 5.22 11.72 -6.60
C VAL A 29 5.62 13.18 -6.72
N GLU A 30 6.83 13.45 -7.22
CA GLU A 30 7.33 14.81 -7.43
C GLU A 30 6.54 15.55 -8.51
N GLU A 31 6.22 14.89 -9.64
CA GLU A 31 5.37 15.46 -10.69
C GLU A 31 3.98 15.80 -10.16
N TYR A 32 3.36 14.88 -9.42
CA TYR A 32 2.04 15.10 -8.82
C TYR A 32 2.03 16.28 -7.86
N ALA A 33 3.08 16.41 -7.02
CA ALA A 33 3.24 17.55 -6.13
C ALA A 33 3.37 18.87 -6.93
N ALA A 34 4.17 18.88 -7.98
CA ALA A 34 4.32 20.06 -8.85
C ALA A 34 3.00 20.44 -9.54
N GLN A 35 2.23 19.45 -9.98
CA GLN A 35 0.94 19.66 -10.64
C GLN A 35 -0.11 20.26 -9.70
N LEU A 36 -0.17 19.80 -8.44
CA LEU A 36 -1.04 20.39 -7.42
C LEU A 36 -0.68 21.85 -7.12
N MET A 37 0.62 22.16 -7.09
CA MET A 37 1.10 23.53 -6.89
C MET A 37 0.79 24.44 -8.08
N ALA A 38 0.80 23.89 -9.30
CA ALA A 38 0.44 24.62 -10.52
C ALA A 38 -1.08 24.85 -10.65
N MET A 39 -1.90 23.94 -10.11
CA MET A 39 -3.36 23.98 -10.19
C MET A 39 -4.00 24.86 -9.10
N SER A 40 -3.21 25.35 -8.15
CA SER A 40 -3.64 26.24 -7.06
C SER A 40 -3.36 27.74 -7.32
N ILE A 41 -3.08 28.10 -8.57
CA ILE A 41 -2.87 29.48 -9.05
C ILE A 41 -4.04 29.95 -9.92
#